data_AF-A0A8T4D2B6-F1
#
_entry.id   AF-A0A8T4D2B6-F1
#
_cell.length_a   1.000
_cell.length_b   1.000
_cell.length_c   1.000
_cell.angle_alpha   90.00
_cell.angle_beta   90.00
_cell.angle_gamma   90.00
#
_symmetry.space_group_name_H-M   'P 1'
#
loop_
_entity.id
_entity.type
_entity.pdbx_description
1 polymer ?
#
loop_
_entity_poly.entity_id
_entity_poly.type
_entity_poly.pdbx_seq_one_letter_code
_entity_poly.pdbx_strand_id
1 'polypeptide(L)'
;MSAVVPDKETINLLRLSKDQVKSIYPALIDKETKKVLDGKHRKYADPAWPEKIVDCGNDDLKRELVTIHANIRRPVSEEEKKMRFNRVAQILVNRGVELGQIVAEMAKLLPYKERTIYKYVSKEFKLPTGPKTKMAEIARRAISEDDREEMGFDLTLEDKPKLTVKMVKKQQEEIRQKLKPVVEKFRQIKKDAENEAKAMQISGEMPSQYPFAECLCPKCTKKNLCPKVVV
;
A
#
# COMPACT_ATOMS: atom_id res chain seq x y z
N MET A 1 -10.02 -19.83 15.14
CA MET A 1 -9.20 -19.53 13.94
C MET A 1 -9.67 -20.44 12.82
N SER A 2 -10.32 -19.90 11.79
CA SER A 2 -10.82 -20.71 10.68
C SER A 2 -9.63 -21.31 9.93
N ALA A 3 -9.52 -22.64 9.91
CA ALA A 3 -8.60 -23.31 9.01
C ALA A 3 -9.02 -22.92 7.59
N VAL A 4 -8.14 -22.22 6.85
CA VAL A 4 -8.39 -21.95 5.43
C VAL A 4 -8.47 -23.31 4.76
N VAL A 5 -9.68 -23.73 4.43
CA VAL A 5 -9.92 -25.01 3.76
C VAL A 5 -9.25 -24.90 2.39
N PRO A 6 -8.34 -25.83 2.07
CA PRO A 6 -7.76 -25.91 0.75
C PRO A 6 -8.84 -25.95 -0.33
N ASP A 7 -8.65 -25.16 -1.37
CA ASP A 7 -9.49 -25.28 -2.55
C ASP A 7 -9.31 -26.68 -3.19
N LYS A 8 -10.43 -27.40 -3.36
CA LYS A 8 -10.44 -28.77 -3.88
C LYS A 8 -9.95 -28.82 -5.33
N GLU A 9 -10.25 -27.79 -6.11
CA GLU A 9 -9.82 -27.70 -7.51
C GLU A 9 -8.30 -27.60 -7.60
N THR A 10 -7.70 -26.70 -6.82
CA THR A 10 -6.23 -26.58 -6.69
C THR A 10 -5.58 -27.91 -6.30
N ILE A 11 -6.17 -28.67 -5.36
CA ILE A 11 -5.64 -29.98 -4.95
C ILE A 11 -5.66 -30.97 -6.11
N ASN A 12 -6.74 -31.04 -6.88
CA ASN A 12 -6.87 -31.96 -8.02
C ASN A 12 -5.86 -31.62 -9.13
N LEU A 13 -5.68 -30.33 -9.44
CA LEU A 13 -4.65 -29.88 -10.38
C LEU A 13 -3.24 -30.26 -9.92
N LEU A 14 -2.95 -30.16 -8.61
CA LEU A 14 -1.66 -30.57 -8.05
C LEU A 14 -1.42 -32.08 -8.17
N ARG A 15 -2.47 -32.92 -8.03
CA ARG A 15 -2.36 -34.37 -8.23
C ARG A 15 -2.01 -34.70 -9.69
N LEU A 16 -2.77 -34.14 -10.64
CA LEU A 16 -2.50 -34.33 -12.07
C LEU A 16 -1.10 -33.87 -12.46
N SER A 17 -0.68 -32.71 -11.96
CA SER A 17 0.67 -32.19 -12.20
C SER A 17 1.75 -33.11 -11.62
N LYS A 18 1.55 -33.63 -10.40
CA LYS A 18 2.49 -34.58 -9.78
C LYS A 18 2.65 -35.84 -10.63
N ASP A 19 1.56 -36.37 -11.20
CA ASP A 19 1.63 -37.59 -12.00
C ASP A 19 2.42 -37.37 -13.31
N GLN A 20 2.37 -36.16 -13.87
CA GLN A 20 3.06 -35.82 -15.11
C GLN A 20 4.53 -35.43 -14.90
N VAL A 21 4.82 -34.55 -13.95
CA VAL A 21 6.14 -33.92 -13.79
C VAL A 21 6.79 -34.19 -12.43
N LYS A 22 6.17 -35.04 -11.60
CA LYS A 22 6.57 -35.30 -10.21
C LYS A 22 6.51 -34.04 -9.34
N SER A 23 6.96 -34.16 -8.10
CA SER A 23 6.98 -33.06 -7.14
C SER A 23 8.15 -32.12 -7.41
N ILE A 24 7.88 -30.95 -8.00
CA ILE A 24 8.91 -29.94 -8.29
C ILE A 24 9.40 -29.22 -7.03
N TYR A 25 8.47 -28.82 -6.15
CA TYR A 25 8.79 -28.03 -4.95
C TYR A 25 8.42 -28.78 -3.68
N PRO A 26 9.29 -28.79 -2.66
CA PRO A 26 8.98 -29.40 -1.38
C PRO A 26 7.97 -28.56 -0.58
N ALA A 27 7.31 -29.20 0.39
CA ALA A 27 6.61 -28.51 1.48
C ALA A 27 7.63 -28.09 2.55
N LEU A 28 7.45 -26.91 3.14
CA LEU A 28 8.32 -26.45 4.23
C LEU A 28 7.69 -26.82 5.57
N ILE A 29 8.46 -27.51 6.41
CA ILE A 29 8.00 -27.96 7.72
C ILE A 29 8.93 -27.42 8.80
N ASP A 30 8.34 -26.85 9.84
CA ASP A 30 9.07 -26.44 11.03
C ASP A 30 9.62 -27.67 11.77
N LYS A 31 10.93 -27.68 12.02
CA LYS A 31 11.63 -28.75 12.73
C LYS A 31 11.02 -29.06 14.10
N GLU A 32 10.71 -28.02 14.86
CA GLU A 32 10.29 -28.11 16.27
C GLU A 32 8.80 -28.42 16.38
N THR A 33 7.96 -27.62 15.72
CA THR A 33 6.50 -27.75 15.86
C THR A 33 5.88 -28.76 14.91
N LYS A 34 6.65 -29.28 13.94
CA LYS A 34 6.16 -30.11 12.82
C LYS A 34 5.03 -29.46 12.02
N LYS A 35 4.82 -28.14 12.16
CA LYS A 35 3.79 -27.41 11.41
C LYS A 35 4.26 -27.16 9.98
N VAL A 36 3.33 -27.30 9.04
CA VAL A 36 3.55 -26.93 7.63
C VAL A 36 3.55 -25.40 7.51
N LEU A 37 4.73 -24.84 7.23
CA LEU A 37 4.94 -23.40 7.01
C LEU A 37 4.50 -23.00 5.59
N ASP A 38 4.84 -23.82 4.59
CA ASP A 38 4.43 -23.64 3.20
C ASP A 38 4.14 -24.98 2.52
N GLY A 39 3.25 -24.97 1.52
CA GLY A 39 2.91 -26.16 0.76
C GLY A 39 1.77 -26.99 1.36
N LYS A 40 0.87 -26.37 2.12
CA LYS A 40 -0.32 -27.05 2.65
C LYS A 40 -1.09 -27.79 1.56
N HIS A 41 -1.44 -27.11 0.46
CA HIS A 41 -2.16 -27.75 -0.65
C HIS A 41 -1.41 -28.95 -1.24
N ARG A 42 -0.07 -28.92 -1.26
CA ARG A 42 0.76 -30.04 -1.72
C ARG A 42 0.65 -31.24 -0.77
N LYS A 43 0.71 -31.00 0.55
CA LYS A 43 0.47 -32.03 1.58
C LYS A 43 -0.95 -32.60 1.57
N TYR A 44 -1.95 -31.80 1.19
CA TYR A 44 -3.32 -32.30 1.00
C TYR A 44 -3.50 -33.10 -0.30
N ALA A 45 -2.77 -32.73 -1.35
CA ALA A 45 -2.75 -33.48 -2.61
C ALA A 45 -2.15 -34.87 -2.42
N ASP A 46 -1.02 -34.94 -1.71
CA ASP A 46 -0.38 -36.18 -1.32
C ASP A 46 0.34 -36.03 0.05
N PRO A 47 -0.02 -36.84 1.06
CA PRO A 47 0.69 -36.88 2.32
C PRO A 47 2.18 -37.24 2.21
N ALA A 48 2.61 -37.94 1.15
CA ALA A 48 4.01 -38.28 0.90
C ALA A 48 4.78 -37.22 0.10
N TRP A 49 4.21 -36.02 -0.10
CA TRP A 49 4.89 -34.93 -0.82
C TRP A 49 6.25 -34.60 -0.19
N PRO A 50 7.34 -34.41 -0.97
CA PRO A 50 8.65 -34.12 -0.44
C PRO A 50 8.67 -32.95 0.53
N GLU A 51 9.44 -33.08 1.61
CA GLU A 51 9.50 -32.13 2.70
C GLU A 51 10.90 -31.54 2.82
N LYS A 52 10.97 -30.25 3.15
CA LYS A 52 12.20 -29.58 3.55
C LYS A 52 12.00 -29.05 4.97
N ILE A 53 12.83 -29.55 5.88
CA ILE A 53 12.81 -29.14 7.28
C ILE A 53 13.48 -27.77 7.39
N VAL A 54 12.84 -26.84 8.08
CA VAL A 54 13.35 -25.50 8.38
C VAL A 54 13.46 -25.36 9.88
N ASP A 55 14.64 -24.94 10.36
CA ASP A 55 14.87 -24.69 11.77
C ASP A 55 14.48 -23.25 12.13
N CYS A 56 13.30 -23.10 12.73
CA CYS A 56 12.81 -21.83 13.24
C CYS A 56 13.12 -21.63 14.74
N GLY A 57 13.68 -22.63 15.43
CA GLY A 57 13.78 -22.66 16.88
C GLY A 57 12.44 -22.40 17.57
N ASN A 58 12.48 -21.80 18.77
CA ASN A 58 11.29 -21.39 19.50
C ASN A 58 10.78 -19.98 19.12
N ASP A 59 11.15 -19.48 17.93
CA ASP A 59 10.83 -18.13 17.50
C ASP A 59 9.61 -18.10 16.56
N ASP A 60 8.46 -17.69 17.11
CA ASP A 60 7.22 -17.49 16.34
C ASP A 60 7.34 -16.45 15.22
N LEU A 61 8.15 -15.39 15.42
CA LEU A 61 8.39 -14.39 14.39
C LEU A 61 9.08 -15.04 13.19
N LYS A 62 10.11 -15.84 13.45
CA LYS A 62 10.87 -16.53 12.40
C LYS A 62 9.96 -17.46 11.57
N ARG A 63 9.02 -18.17 12.22
CA ARG A 63 8.03 -19.03 11.53
C ARG A 63 7.12 -18.22 10.59
N GLU A 64 6.60 -17.09 11.05
CA GLU A 64 5.75 -16.22 10.24
C GLU A 64 6.55 -15.57 9.09
N LEU A 65 7.79 -15.14 9.34
CA LEU A 65 8.67 -14.60 8.30
C LEU A 65 8.95 -15.62 7.20
N VAL A 66 9.34 -16.85 7.55
CA VAL A 66 9.58 -17.92 6.56
C VAL A 66 8.34 -18.16 5.71
N THR A 67 7.16 -18.16 6.32
CA THR A 67 5.89 -18.34 5.60
C THR A 67 5.64 -17.22 4.60
N ILE A 68 5.84 -15.95 5.02
CA ILE A 68 5.64 -14.78 4.16
C ILE A 68 6.64 -14.79 2.99
N HIS A 69 7.91 -15.06 3.27
CA HIS A 69 8.97 -15.13 2.25
C HIS A 69 8.73 -16.27 1.25
N ALA A 70 8.30 -17.45 1.72
CA ALA A 70 7.95 -18.57 0.84
C ALA A 70 6.75 -18.30 -0.07
N ASN A 71 5.86 -17.40 0.35
CA ASN A 71 4.65 -17.03 -0.38
C ASN A 71 4.88 -15.97 -1.47
N ILE A 72 6.04 -15.31 -1.56
CA ILE A 72 6.33 -14.27 -2.57
C ILE A 72 6.12 -14.80 -4.00
N ARG A 73 6.40 -16.09 -4.22
CA ARG A 73 6.30 -16.76 -5.52
C ARG A 73 4.87 -16.95 -6.04
N ARG A 74 3.85 -16.60 -5.26
CA ARG A 74 2.44 -16.74 -5.65
C ARG A 74 1.63 -15.48 -5.33
N PRO A 75 0.48 -15.29 -6.01
CA PRO A 75 -0.51 -14.35 -5.53
C PRO A 75 -1.06 -14.83 -4.18
N VAL A 76 -0.98 -13.95 -3.19
CA VAL A 76 -1.54 -14.12 -1.85
C VAL A 76 -2.76 -13.22 -1.74
N SER A 77 -3.88 -13.75 -1.24
CA SER A 77 -5.11 -12.97 -1.05
C SER A 77 -4.89 -11.81 -0.08
N GLU A 78 -5.71 -10.77 -0.19
CA GLU A 78 -5.61 -9.61 0.71
C GLU A 78 -5.88 -10.01 2.17
N GLU A 79 -6.81 -10.95 2.39
CA GLU A 79 -7.17 -11.48 3.70
C GLU A 79 -6.01 -12.23 4.34
N GLU A 80 -5.32 -13.08 3.57
CA GLU A 80 -4.14 -13.80 4.05
C GLU A 80 -3.01 -12.81 4.39
N LYS A 81 -2.76 -11.80 3.55
CA LYS A 81 -1.79 -10.74 3.86
C LYS A 81 -2.13 -10.00 5.15
N LYS A 82 -3.37 -9.54 5.32
CA LYS A 82 -3.86 -8.85 6.54
C LYS A 82 -3.63 -9.72 7.77
N MET A 83 -4.05 -10.99 7.71
CA MET A 83 -3.91 -11.92 8.82
C MET A 83 -2.45 -12.15 9.21
N ARG A 84 -1.57 -12.38 8.25
CA ARG A 84 -0.14 -12.62 8.50
C ARG A 84 0.57 -11.36 9.01
N PHE A 85 0.29 -10.21 8.41
CA PHE A 85 0.90 -8.95 8.85
C PHE A 85 0.46 -8.57 10.26
N ASN A 86 -0.82 -8.77 10.61
CA ASN A 86 -1.30 -8.53 11.97
C ASN A 86 -0.68 -9.49 13.00
N ARG A 87 -0.41 -10.74 12.63
CA ARG A 87 0.32 -11.66 13.51
C ARG A 87 1.74 -11.20 13.76
N VAL A 88 2.46 -10.79 12.71
CA VAL A 88 3.81 -10.23 12.86
C VAL A 88 3.79 -8.98 13.73
N ALA A 89 2.84 -8.06 13.50
CA ALA A 89 2.65 -6.87 14.31
C ALA A 89 2.42 -7.21 15.79
N GLN A 90 1.52 -8.15 16.08
CA GLN A 90 1.25 -8.59 17.45
C GLN A 90 2.50 -9.19 18.13
N ILE A 91 3.27 -10.00 17.40
CA ILE A 91 4.52 -10.58 17.94
C ILE A 91 5.53 -9.47 18.25
N LEU A 92 5.64 -8.42 17.42
CA LEU A 92 6.50 -7.28 17.68
C LEU A 92 6.05 -6.45 18.88
N VAL A 93 4.73 -6.23 19.05
CA VAL A 93 4.17 -5.59 20.25
C VAL A 93 4.55 -6.37 21.51
N ASN A 94 4.39 -7.70 21.47
CA ASN A 94 4.72 -8.55 22.60
C ASN A 94 6.23 -8.55 22.92
N ARG A 95 7.08 -8.16 21.97
CA ARG A 95 8.53 -7.96 22.15
C ARG A 95 8.89 -6.56 22.66
N GLY A 96 7.91 -5.67 22.85
CA GLY A 96 8.10 -4.32 23.35
C GLY A 96 8.33 -3.25 22.27
N VAL A 97 8.04 -3.54 20.99
CA VAL A 97 8.09 -2.52 19.95
C VAL A 97 6.90 -1.57 20.09
N GLU A 98 7.16 -0.25 20.10
CA GLU A 98 6.12 0.77 20.20
C GLU A 98 5.17 0.74 19.00
N LEU A 99 3.86 0.97 19.24
CA LEU A 99 2.82 0.95 18.20
C LEU A 99 3.14 1.83 17.00
N GLY A 100 3.92 2.89 17.21
CA GLY A 100 4.31 3.80 16.14
C GLY A 100 5.41 3.32 15.21
N GLN A 101 6.24 2.41 15.69
CA GLN A 101 7.44 1.93 15.01
C GLN A 101 7.22 0.56 14.34
N ILE A 102 6.12 -0.13 14.66
CA ILE A 102 5.83 -1.49 14.15
C ILE A 102 5.95 -1.57 12.63
N VAL A 103 5.33 -0.65 11.90
CA VAL A 103 5.32 -0.69 10.43
C VAL A 103 6.73 -0.52 9.86
N ALA A 104 7.54 0.35 10.48
CA ALA A 104 8.92 0.57 10.07
C ALA A 104 9.80 -0.65 10.37
N GLU A 105 9.65 -1.26 11.55
CA GLU A 105 10.36 -2.51 11.90
C GLU A 105 9.95 -3.67 11.00
N MET A 106 8.65 -3.82 10.72
CA MET A 106 8.16 -4.81 9.76
C MET A 106 8.77 -4.62 8.36
N ALA A 107 8.93 -3.37 7.90
CA ALA A 107 9.51 -3.08 6.59
C ALA A 107 10.98 -3.48 6.47
N LYS A 108 11.71 -3.58 7.58
CA LYS A 108 13.10 -4.12 7.60
C LYS A 108 13.14 -5.64 7.45
N LEU A 109 12.13 -6.34 7.97
CA LEU A 109 12.09 -7.80 8.04
C LEU A 109 11.36 -8.45 6.85
N LEU A 110 10.36 -7.75 6.32
CA LEU A 110 9.47 -8.26 5.28
C LEU A 110 9.92 -7.84 3.88
N PRO A 111 9.63 -8.64 2.85
CA PRO A 111 9.94 -8.35 1.45
C PRO A 111 8.96 -7.33 0.84
N TYR A 112 8.41 -6.41 1.65
CA TYR A 112 7.37 -5.47 1.25
C TYR A 112 7.75 -4.05 1.65
N LYS A 113 7.41 -3.09 0.79
CA LYS A 113 7.54 -1.67 1.10
C LYS A 113 6.61 -1.29 2.25
N GLU A 114 7.04 -0.33 3.05
CA GLU A 114 6.30 0.21 4.19
C GLU A 114 4.85 0.59 3.83
N ARG A 115 4.66 1.27 2.69
CA ARG A 115 3.32 1.63 2.18
C ARG A 115 2.39 0.42 2.00
N THR A 116 2.92 -0.70 1.53
CA THR A 116 2.15 -1.94 1.35
C THR A 116 1.79 -2.54 2.70
N ILE A 117 2.74 -2.57 3.63
CA ILE A 117 2.52 -3.07 4.99
C ILE A 117 1.44 -2.23 5.68
N TYR A 118 1.57 -0.91 5.62
CA TYR A 118 0.60 0.04 6.18
C TYR A 118 -0.82 -0.15 5.62
N LYS A 119 -0.98 -0.57 4.36
CA LYS A 119 -2.30 -0.86 3.77
C LYS A 119 -3.00 -2.02 4.49
N TYR A 120 -2.26 -3.07 4.85
CA TYR A 120 -2.83 -4.35 5.31
C TYR A 120 -2.79 -4.55 6.82
N VAL A 121 -1.93 -3.85 7.54
CA VAL A 121 -1.92 -3.87 9.01
C VAL A 121 -3.20 -3.25 9.58
N SER A 122 -3.68 -3.72 10.73
CA SER A 122 -4.85 -3.16 11.43
C SER A 122 -4.59 -1.72 11.89
N LYS A 123 -5.64 -0.96 12.18
CA LYS A 123 -5.49 0.44 12.63
C LYS A 123 -4.84 0.54 14.01
N GLU A 124 -4.95 -0.49 14.84
CA GLU A 124 -4.41 -0.54 16.21
C GLU A 124 -2.89 -0.50 16.25
N PHE A 125 -2.24 -1.10 15.25
CA PHE A 125 -0.78 -1.10 15.12
C PHE A 125 -0.24 0.04 14.25
N LYS A 126 -1.11 0.97 13.84
CA LYS A 126 -0.69 2.18 13.12
C LYS A 126 -0.59 3.30 14.13
N LEU A 127 0.34 4.23 13.90
CA LEU A 127 0.21 5.53 14.52
C LEU A 127 -1.18 6.09 14.21
N PRO A 128 -1.81 6.82 15.14
CA PRO A 128 -2.86 7.78 14.82
C PRO A 128 -2.24 8.96 14.03
N THR A 129 -1.59 8.68 12.90
CA THR A 129 -1.15 9.69 11.94
C THR A 129 -2.35 10.08 11.09
N GLY A 130 -3.23 10.88 11.67
CA GLY A 130 -4.00 11.82 10.86
C GLY A 130 -3.07 12.97 10.45
N PRO A 131 -3.21 13.56 9.25
CA PRO A 131 -2.49 14.80 8.87
C PRO A 131 -2.72 15.95 9.87
N LYS A 132 -3.75 15.83 10.71
CA LYS A 132 -4.04 16.73 11.83
C LYS A 132 -2.99 16.68 12.94
N THR A 133 -2.22 15.61 13.17
CA THR A 133 -1.34 15.57 14.35
C THR A 133 -0.03 16.32 14.14
N LYS A 134 0.66 16.17 13.00
CA LYS A 134 1.88 16.97 12.73
C LYS A 134 1.58 18.45 12.55
N MET A 135 0.54 18.81 11.81
CA MET A 135 0.12 20.21 11.67
C MET A 135 -0.47 20.78 12.96
N ALA A 136 -1.21 20.01 13.78
CA ALA A 136 -1.66 20.49 15.09
C ALA A 136 -0.53 20.52 16.12
N GLU A 137 0.50 19.68 16.02
CA GLU A 137 1.66 19.73 16.91
C GLU A 137 2.58 20.91 16.54
N ILE A 138 2.78 21.15 15.24
CA ILE A 138 3.47 22.36 14.76
C ILE A 138 2.67 23.61 15.12
N ALA A 139 1.35 23.63 14.89
CA ALA A 139 0.49 24.75 15.28
C ALA A 139 0.47 24.97 16.80
N ARG A 140 0.49 23.91 17.62
CA ARG A 140 0.60 24.03 19.09
C ARG A 140 1.95 24.57 19.55
N ARG A 141 3.03 24.30 18.82
CA ARG A 141 4.38 24.83 19.12
C ARG A 141 4.60 26.24 18.58
N ALA A 142 3.84 26.64 17.56
CA ALA A 142 3.97 27.96 16.92
C ALA A 142 3.15 29.05 17.64
N ILE A 143 2.19 28.68 18.48
CA ILE A 143 1.48 29.61 19.36
C ILE A 143 2.34 29.78 20.62
N SER A 144 2.75 31.00 20.93
CA SER A 144 3.53 31.29 22.15
C SER A 144 2.67 31.00 23.39
N GLU A 145 3.31 30.73 24.53
CA GLU A 145 2.55 30.50 25.78
C GLU A 145 1.74 31.75 26.18
N ASP A 146 2.26 32.95 25.87
CA ASP A 146 1.59 34.23 26.10
C ASP A 146 0.32 34.41 25.24
N ASP A 147 0.34 33.99 23.96
CA ASP A 147 -0.83 34.03 23.08
C ASP A 147 -1.95 33.05 23.50
N ARG A 148 -1.63 32.06 24.34
CA ARG A 148 -2.57 31.05 24.82
C ARG A 148 -3.42 31.54 25.98
N GLU A 149 -2.87 32.39 26.84
CA GLU A 149 -3.59 33.00 27.96
C GLU A 149 -4.53 34.11 27.49
N GLU A 150 -4.13 34.94 26.53
CA GLU A 150 -5.00 35.99 25.98
C GLU A 150 -6.23 35.44 25.23
N MET A 151 -6.15 34.24 24.66
CA MET A 151 -7.27 33.63 23.92
C MET A 151 -8.30 32.90 24.78
N GLY A 152 -8.16 32.86 26.12
CA GLY A 152 -9.20 32.37 27.02
C GLY A 152 -9.69 30.95 26.72
N PHE A 153 -8.81 30.06 26.26
CA PHE A 153 -9.18 28.73 25.79
C PHE A 153 -9.14 27.70 26.94
N ASP A 154 -9.99 27.92 27.94
CA ASP A 154 -10.31 26.90 28.93
C ASP A 154 -11.26 25.87 28.29
N LEU A 155 -10.68 24.91 27.55
CA LEU A 155 -11.41 23.81 26.95
C LEU A 155 -11.84 22.81 28.03
N THR A 156 -12.92 23.11 28.72
CA THR A 156 -13.81 22.03 29.17
C THR A 156 -14.37 21.35 27.92
N LEU A 157 -14.22 20.04 27.84
CA LEU A 157 -14.35 19.24 26.61
C LEU A 157 -15.81 19.09 26.12
N GLU A 158 -16.77 19.83 26.68
CA GLU A 158 -18.20 19.48 26.60
C GLU A 158 -19.00 20.25 25.53
N ASP A 159 -18.58 21.43 25.09
CA ASP A 159 -19.38 22.26 24.18
C ASP A 159 -18.79 22.40 22.77
N LYS A 160 -18.56 21.27 22.09
CA LYS A 160 -18.47 21.32 20.63
C LYS A 160 -19.89 21.37 20.06
N PRO A 161 -20.31 22.45 19.40
CA PRO A 161 -21.62 22.49 18.76
C PRO A 161 -21.67 21.35 17.75
N LYS A 162 -22.57 20.39 17.99
CA LYS A 162 -22.89 19.33 17.05
C LYS A 162 -23.44 20.00 15.80
N LEU A 163 -22.57 20.34 14.84
CA LEU A 163 -22.99 20.75 13.51
C LEU A 163 -23.84 19.60 12.97
N THR A 164 -25.14 19.82 12.92
CA THR A 164 -26.07 18.79 12.49
C THR A 164 -25.73 18.44 11.05
N VAL A 165 -25.84 17.16 10.70
CA VAL A 165 -25.58 16.64 9.35
C VAL A 165 -26.30 17.46 8.26
N LYS A 166 -27.42 18.11 8.61
CA LYS A 166 -28.18 19.03 7.73
C LYS A 166 -27.40 20.28 7.35
N MET A 167 -26.67 20.90 8.27
CA MET A 167 -25.88 22.12 8.00
C MET A 167 -24.70 21.83 7.07
N VAL A 168 -24.02 20.70 7.27
CA VAL A 168 -22.91 20.27 6.40
C VAL A 168 -23.39 19.99 4.97
N LYS A 169 -24.55 19.31 4.82
CA LYS A 169 -25.15 19.07 3.50
C LYS A 169 -25.53 20.37 2.78
N LYS A 170 -26.06 21.36 3.50
CA LYS A 170 -26.41 22.66 2.93
C LYS A 170 -25.16 23.41 2.43
N GLN A 171 -24.10 23.45 3.24
CA GLN A 171 -22.83 24.07 2.84
C GLN A 171 -22.19 23.38 1.62
N GLN A 172 -22.25 22.05 1.55
CA GLN A 172 -21.73 21.30 0.40
C GLN A 172 -22.50 21.61 -0.89
N GLU A 173 -23.83 21.75 -0.82
CA GLU A 173 -24.64 22.08 -1.99
C GLU A 173 -24.40 23.52 -2.47
N GLU A 174 -24.23 24.49 -1.56
CA GLU A 174 -23.86 25.87 -1.90
C GLU A 174 -22.49 25.93 -2.60
N ILE A 175 -21.50 25.19 -2.11
CA ILE A 175 -20.17 25.09 -2.75
C ILE A 175 -20.31 24.47 -4.14
N ARG A 176 -21.11 23.41 -4.28
CA ARG A 176 -21.36 22.75 -5.57
C ARG A 176 -22.00 23.70 -6.57
N GLN A 177 -22.97 24.51 -6.15
CA GLN A 177 -23.62 25.51 -6.99
C GLN A 177 -22.66 26.61 -7.43
N LYS A 178 -21.78 27.09 -6.54
CA LYS A 178 -20.74 28.08 -6.87
C LYS A 178 -19.70 27.54 -7.86
N LEU A 179 -19.40 26.24 -7.82
CA LEU A 179 -18.42 25.62 -8.71
C LEU A 179 -18.96 25.22 -10.09
N LYS A 180 -20.29 25.07 -10.26
CA LYS A 180 -20.91 24.73 -11.55
C LYS A 180 -20.43 25.62 -12.74
N PRO A 181 -20.44 26.97 -12.65
CA PRO A 181 -20.02 27.80 -13.78
C PRO A 181 -18.53 27.69 -14.09
N VAL A 182 -17.69 27.43 -13.08
CA VAL A 182 -16.25 27.23 -13.27
C VAL A 182 -15.98 25.95 -14.06
N VAL A 183 -16.65 24.86 -13.67
CA VAL A 183 -16.54 23.57 -14.38
C VAL A 183 -17.00 23.69 -15.83
N GLU A 184 -18.07 24.45 -16.09
CA GLU A 184 -18.58 24.64 -17.46
C GLU A 184 -17.62 25.48 -18.32
N LYS A 185 -16.98 26.52 -17.75
CA LYS A 185 -15.90 27.27 -18.43
C LYS A 185 -14.74 26.36 -18.81
N PHE A 186 -14.29 25.48 -17.92
CA PHE A 186 -13.20 24.53 -18.23
C PHE A 186 -13.58 23.54 -19.34
N ARG A 187 -14.83 23.08 -19.38
CA ARG A 187 -15.32 22.23 -20.47
C ARG A 187 -15.32 22.96 -21.81
N GLN A 188 -15.70 24.23 -21.83
CA GLN A 188 -15.69 25.02 -23.05
C GLN A 188 -14.26 25.23 -23.55
N ILE A 189 -13.33 25.64 -22.69
CA ILE A 189 -11.89 25.79 -23.03
C ILE A 189 -11.32 24.50 -23.62
N LYS A 190 -11.67 23.35 -23.04
CA LYS A 190 -11.22 22.05 -23.55
C LYS A 190 -11.77 21.74 -24.95
N LYS A 191 -13.05 22.01 -25.20
CA LYS A 191 -13.66 21.83 -26.53
C LYS A 191 -13.05 22.77 -27.56
N ASP A 192 -12.80 24.02 -27.19
CA ASP A 192 -12.20 25.01 -28.07
C ASP A 192 -10.77 24.59 -28.45
N ALA A 193 -9.96 24.13 -27.49
CA ALA A 193 -8.63 23.59 -27.74
C ALA A 193 -8.66 22.31 -28.63
N GLU A 194 -9.63 21.42 -28.42
CA GLU A 194 -9.81 20.23 -29.29
C GLU A 194 -10.22 20.61 -30.72
N ASN A 195 -11.05 21.64 -30.89
CA ASN A 195 -11.46 22.14 -32.20
C ASN A 195 -10.31 22.85 -32.92
N GLU A 196 -9.53 23.66 -32.21
CA GLU A 196 -8.34 24.32 -32.73
C GLU A 196 -7.29 23.30 -33.18
N ALA A 197 -7.03 22.27 -32.37
CA ALA A 197 -6.12 21.18 -32.73
C ALA A 197 -6.59 20.42 -33.99
N LYS A 198 -7.90 20.19 -34.15
CA LYS A 198 -8.46 19.58 -35.37
C LYS A 198 -8.35 20.50 -36.59
N ALA A 199 -8.58 21.80 -36.42
CA ALA A 199 -8.44 22.77 -37.51
C ALA A 199 -6.99 22.83 -38.03
N MET A 200 -6.01 22.80 -37.13
CA MET A 200 -4.57 22.74 -37.48
C MET A 200 -4.19 21.44 -38.22
N GLN A 201 -4.83 20.31 -37.92
CA GLN A 201 -4.61 19.07 -38.67
C GLN A 201 -5.15 19.14 -40.10
N ILE A 202 -6.25 19.85 -40.33
CA ILE A 202 -6.89 19.97 -41.64
C ILE A 202 -6.15 20.96 -42.55
N SER A 203 -5.58 22.04 -41.99
CA SER A 203 -4.88 23.06 -42.78
C SER A 203 -3.51 22.62 -43.32
N GLY A 204 -2.96 21.48 -42.87
CA GLY A 204 -1.67 20.97 -43.34
C GLY A 204 -0.46 21.82 -42.93
N GLU A 205 -0.68 22.91 -42.21
CA GLU A 205 0.36 23.73 -41.59
C GLU A 205 0.80 23.06 -40.29
N MET A 206 1.62 22.03 -40.38
CA MET A 206 2.41 21.62 -39.21
C MET A 206 3.35 22.79 -38.87
N PRO A 207 3.25 23.40 -37.67
CA PRO A 207 4.24 24.38 -37.26
C PRO A 207 5.61 23.69 -37.22
N SER A 208 6.45 23.98 -38.21
CA SER A 208 7.81 23.43 -38.35
C SER A 208 8.79 23.98 -37.31
N GLN A 209 8.28 24.68 -36.31
CA GLN A 209 9.02 25.32 -35.23
C GLN A 209 8.68 24.69 -33.89
N TYR A 210 8.82 23.37 -33.77
CA TYR A 210 9.32 22.86 -32.50
C TYR A 210 10.84 23.00 -32.56
N PRO A 211 11.45 24.03 -31.91
CA PRO A 211 12.87 23.99 -31.68
C PRO A 211 13.15 22.64 -31.03
N PHE A 212 14.05 21.86 -31.64
CA PHE A 212 14.50 20.57 -31.15
C PHE A 212 14.52 20.62 -29.63
N ALA A 213 13.64 19.86 -28.99
CA ALA A 213 13.54 19.83 -27.55
C ALA A 213 14.92 19.45 -27.02
N GLU A 214 15.65 20.44 -26.52
CA GLU A 214 16.86 20.20 -25.76
C GLU A 214 16.47 19.20 -24.68
N CYS A 215 17.20 18.09 -24.64
CA CYS A 215 16.89 16.98 -23.75
C CYS A 215 17.02 17.46 -22.30
N LEU A 216 15.92 17.95 -21.70
CA LEU A 216 15.82 18.41 -20.30
C LEU A 216 15.86 17.25 -19.29
N CYS A 217 16.52 16.16 -19.67
CA CYS A 217 16.88 15.03 -18.83
C CYS A 217 17.98 15.49 -17.85
N PRO A 218 17.74 15.53 -16.52
CA PRO A 218 18.76 15.90 -15.53
C PRO A 218 19.97 14.95 -15.49
N LYS A 219 19.85 13.79 -16.14
CA LYS A 219 20.91 12.78 -16.25
C LYS A 219 21.83 13.00 -17.46
N CYS A 220 21.43 13.82 -18.42
CA CYS A 220 22.11 13.95 -19.70
C CYS A 220 23.19 15.05 -19.68
N THR A 221 23.13 15.99 -18.73
CA THR A 221 24.15 17.05 -18.55
C THR A 221 25.43 16.60 -17.86
N LYS A 222 25.51 15.36 -17.34
CA LYS A 222 26.68 14.90 -16.56
C LYS A 222 27.49 13.76 -17.18
N LYS A 223 27.01 13.07 -18.22
CA LYS A 223 27.77 12.02 -18.91
C LYS A 223 27.37 11.99 -20.39
N ASN A 224 28.35 12.13 -21.28
CA ASN A 224 28.27 11.99 -22.74
C ASN A 224 27.80 10.59 -23.18
N LEU A 225 26.56 10.21 -22.85
CA LEU A 225 25.98 8.89 -23.09
C LEU A 225 24.64 8.99 -23.81
N CYS A 226 24.46 9.97 -24.69
CA CYS A 226 23.43 9.87 -25.71
C CYS A 226 24.01 9.07 -26.88
N PRO A 227 23.45 7.89 -27.21
CA PRO A 227 23.82 7.20 -28.44
C PRO A 227 23.48 8.14 -29.59
N LYS A 228 24.50 8.57 -30.35
CA LYS A 228 24.28 9.23 -31.63
C LYS A 228 23.40 8.30 -32.46
N VAL A 229 22.17 8.75 -32.74
CA VAL A 229 21.36 8.15 -33.79
C VAL A 229 22.12 8.48 -35.08
N VAL A 230 22.84 7.49 -35.59
CA VAL A 230 23.40 7.53 -36.93
C VAL A 230 22.20 7.40 -37.86
N VAL A 231 21.89 8.49 -38.56
CA VAL A 231 20.92 8.52 -39.66
C VAL A 231 21.55 7.87 -40.88
#